data_AF-A0A815VR46-F1
#
_entry.id   AF-A0A815VR46-F1
#
_cell.length_a   1.000
_cell.length_b   1.000
_cell.length_c   1.000
_cell.angle_alpha   90.00
_cell.angle_beta   90.00
_cell.angle_gamma   90.00
#
_symmetry.space_group_name_H-M   'P 1'
#
loop_
_entity.id
_entity.type
_entity.pdbx_description
1 polymer ?
#
loop_
_entity_poly.entity_id
_entity_poly.type
_entity_poly.pdbx_seq_one_letter_code
_entity_poly.pdbx_strand_id
1 'polypeptide(L)'
;MSRKVSREPLVSPDRNQDGVQSSFSIQAAPQVEPTLATSTEPVDDYIDADQASFEETASIVSNKDQFEMKCSTFRSWTIGILFTVLISTVNQYFYYRTQSYAFSYYLVFLLAYPIGKFLAWCLPTKAISIWKWKFSLNPCLFTIKEHALIVFMSLTASGTVDAIDIIVTQQTLFDTKTNFALGLFLILSVQIMGYGIAGTNVFLKLFVKIEVLDYKIFY
;
A
#
# COMPACT_ATOMS: atom_id res chain seq x y z
N MET A 1 -15.16 15.46 -53.92
CA MET A 1 -16.64 15.47 -54.01
C MET A 1 -17.18 15.05 -52.65
N SER A 2 -17.67 16.04 -51.88
CA SER A 2 -17.95 15.96 -50.43
C SER A 2 -19.31 15.31 -50.14
N ARG A 3 -19.35 14.25 -49.31
CA ARG A 3 -20.61 13.63 -48.83
C ARG A 3 -21.11 14.41 -47.62
N LYS A 4 -22.30 14.99 -47.76
CA LYS A 4 -22.99 15.83 -46.77
C LYS A 4 -23.42 15.03 -45.54
N VAL A 5 -23.15 15.59 -44.37
CA VAL A 5 -23.69 15.24 -43.05
C VAL A 5 -25.16 15.68 -42.98
N SER A 6 -26.07 14.75 -42.71
CA SER A 6 -27.49 15.02 -42.48
C SER A 6 -27.75 15.12 -40.97
N ARG A 7 -28.20 16.27 -40.49
CA ARG A 7 -28.63 16.50 -39.10
C ARG A 7 -30.15 16.32 -39.02
N GLU A 8 -30.64 15.48 -38.11
CA GLU A 8 -32.07 15.42 -37.75
C GLU A 8 -32.41 16.45 -36.65
N PRO A 9 -33.63 17.03 -36.64
CA PRO A 9 -33.98 18.15 -35.76
C PRO A 9 -34.57 17.73 -34.40
N LEU A 10 -34.43 18.64 -33.44
CA LEU A 10 -34.93 18.57 -32.06
C LEU A 10 -36.47 18.61 -32.00
N VAL A 11 -37.08 17.71 -31.22
CA VAL A 11 -38.53 17.74 -30.90
C VAL A 11 -38.74 17.57 -29.39
N SER A 12 -39.34 18.60 -28.78
CA SER A 12 -40.11 18.61 -27.52
C SER A 12 -41.09 19.81 -27.62
N PRO A 13 -42.25 19.90 -26.94
CA PRO A 13 -42.62 19.28 -25.66
C PRO A 13 -44.12 18.86 -25.50
N ASP A 14 -44.50 18.55 -24.25
CA ASP A 14 -45.84 18.50 -23.61
C ASP A 14 -46.66 17.20 -23.56
N ARG A 15 -46.67 16.60 -22.36
CA ARG A 15 -47.88 16.01 -21.78
C ARG A 15 -47.89 16.20 -20.27
N ASN A 16 -48.52 17.29 -19.86
CA ASN A 16 -49.03 17.51 -18.51
C ASN A 16 -50.24 16.56 -18.31
N GLN A 17 -50.19 15.69 -17.29
CA GLN A 17 -51.39 15.14 -16.65
C GLN A 17 -51.23 15.37 -15.15
N ASP A 18 -52.06 16.28 -14.66
CA ASP A 18 -52.13 16.75 -13.30
C ASP A 18 -52.78 15.72 -12.36
N GLY A 19 -52.31 15.69 -11.11
CA GLY A 19 -53.21 15.61 -9.96
C GLY A 19 -53.29 14.29 -9.16
N VAL A 20 -52.37 14.09 -8.21
CA VAL A 20 -52.74 13.77 -6.81
C VAL A 20 -51.73 14.46 -5.90
N GLN A 21 -52.23 15.45 -5.16
CA GLN A 21 -51.51 16.27 -4.19
C GLN A 21 -51.77 15.67 -2.81
N SER A 22 -50.73 15.19 -2.13
CA SER A 22 -50.75 15.00 -0.68
C SER A 22 -49.45 15.51 -0.08
N SER A 23 -49.60 16.58 0.69
CA SER A 23 -48.65 17.40 1.41
C SER A 23 -47.72 16.64 2.36
N PHE A 24 -46.41 16.85 2.22
CA PHE A 24 -45.48 16.88 3.36
C PHE A 24 -44.29 17.78 3.02
N SER A 25 -44.46 19.08 3.27
CA SER A 25 -43.39 20.06 3.15
C SER A 25 -42.44 19.94 4.35
N ILE A 26 -41.25 19.39 4.13
CA ILE A 26 -40.12 19.64 5.03
C ILE A 26 -39.65 21.07 4.74
N GLN A 27 -39.97 21.95 5.68
CA GLN A 27 -39.48 23.32 5.75
C GLN A 27 -37.94 23.32 5.65
N ALA A 28 -37.40 24.09 4.71
CA ALA A 28 -35.97 24.31 4.57
C ALA A 28 -35.40 24.96 5.85
N ALA A 29 -34.43 24.31 6.47
CA ALA A 29 -33.60 24.90 7.53
C ALA A 29 -32.76 26.05 6.94
N PRO A 30 -32.48 27.11 7.72
CA PRO A 30 -31.77 28.30 7.22
C PRO A 30 -30.37 27.93 6.74
N GLN A 31 -30.02 28.42 5.55
CA GLN A 31 -28.67 28.29 4.98
C GLN A 31 -27.70 29.07 5.87
N VAL A 32 -26.88 28.36 6.64
CA VAL A 32 -25.71 28.97 7.28
C VAL A 32 -24.66 29.12 6.19
N GLU A 33 -24.45 30.37 5.82
CA GLU A 33 -23.38 30.86 4.95
C GLU A 33 -22.02 30.31 5.40
N PRO A 34 -21.25 29.58 4.56
CA PRO A 34 -19.86 29.31 4.86
C PRO A 34 -19.05 30.56 4.47
N THR A 35 -19.06 31.56 5.34
CA THR A 35 -18.18 32.72 5.21
C THR A 35 -16.76 32.32 5.61
N LEU A 36 -15.93 32.15 4.59
CA LEU A 36 -14.54 32.59 4.52
C LEU A 36 -13.60 32.13 5.64
N ALA A 37 -12.95 30.99 5.40
CA ALA A 37 -11.48 30.92 5.46
C ALA A 37 -11.02 29.77 4.54
N THR A 38 -11.04 30.01 3.23
CA THR A 38 -10.10 29.36 2.33
C THR A 38 -8.73 29.93 2.67
N SER A 39 -8.09 29.39 3.70
CA SER A 39 -6.64 29.41 3.80
C SER A 39 -6.15 28.34 2.85
N THR A 40 -5.87 28.72 1.60
CA THR A 40 -4.98 27.96 0.72
C THR A 40 -3.57 28.05 1.30
N GLU A 41 -3.38 27.47 2.48
CA GLU A 41 -2.06 27.04 2.91
C GLU A 41 -1.75 25.79 2.06
N PRO A 42 -0.52 25.63 1.52
CA PRO A 42 -0.15 24.35 0.93
C PRO A 42 -0.48 23.27 1.97
N VAL A 43 -1.24 22.24 1.58
CA VAL A 43 -1.38 21.04 2.39
C VAL A 43 -0.01 20.39 2.37
N ASP A 44 0.83 20.88 3.26
CA ASP A 44 2.06 20.27 3.65
C ASP A 44 1.67 18.93 4.28
N ASP A 45 1.84 17.86 3.50
CA ASP A 45 1.69 16.47 3.91
C ASP A 45 2.85 16.08 4.86
N TYR A 46 3.02 16.89 5.92
CA TYR A 46 3.79 16.59 7.10
C TYR A 46 2.87 15.84 8.04
N ILE A 47 2.76 14.53 7.83
CA ILE A 47 2.36 13.63 8.91
C ILE A 47 3.48 13.74 9.96
N ASP A 48 3.27 14.57 10.98
CA ASP A 48 4.04 14.51 12.22
C ASP A 48 3.75 13.14 12.85
N ALA A 49 4.68 12.20 12.65
CA ALA A 49 4.53 10.83 13.13
C ALA A 49 4.44 10.71 14.66
N ASP A 50 4.74 11.79 15.38
CA ASP A 50 4.81 11.80 16.84
C ASP A 50 3.59 12.44 17.53
N GLN A 51 2.79 13.23 16.82
CA GLN A 51 1.63 13.92 17.41
C GLN A 51 0.35 13.39 16.79
N ALA A 52 -0.39 12.56 17.53
CA ALA A 52 -1.76 12.24 17.15
C ALA A 52 -2.50 13.58 16.96
N SER A 53 -2.99 13.82 15.75
CA SER A 53 -3.56 15.10 15.29
C SER A 53 -4.76 15.57 16.12
N PHE A 54 -5.28 14.72 17.01
CA PHE A 54 -6.29 15.02 17.99
C PHE A 54 -5.91 14.46 19.36
N GLU A 55 -6.05 15.27 20.41
CA GLU A 55 -5.71 14.90 21.80
C GLU A 55 -6.51 13.68 22.31
N GLU A 56 -7.73 13.49 21.78
CA GLU A 56 -8.54 12.29 22.02
C GLU A 56 -7.83 11.01 21.52
N THR A 57 -7.17 11.05 20.35
CA THR A 57 -6.43 9.92 19.78
C THR A 57 -5.10 9.64 20.47
N ALA A 58 -4.45 10.67 21.04
CA ALA A 58 -3.22 10.52 21.82
C ALA A 58 -3.44 9.73 23.12
N SER A 59 -4.66 9.76 23.67
CA SER A 59 -5.01 9.09 24.93
C SER A 59 -5.37 7.60 24.77
N ILE A 60 -5.83 7.20 23.57
CA ILE A 60 -6.27 5.82 23.28
C ILE A 60 -5.17 4.94 22.69
N VAL A 61 -4.12 5.52 22.13
CA VAL A 61 -2.96 4.79 21.60
C VAL A 61 -1.76 5.01 22.52
N SER A 62 -1.23 3.93 23.08
CA SER A 62 0.04 3.99 23.83
C SER A 62 1.17 4.38 22.89
N ASN A 63 1.65 5.62 23.01
CA ASN A 63 2.77 6.15 22.23
C ASN A 63 4.15 5.53 22.61
N LYS A 64 4.18 4.69 23.65
CA LYS A 64 5.41 4.00 24.08
C LYS A 64 5.57 2.68 23.32
N ASP A 65 6.51 2.64 22.37
CA ASP A 65 6.99 1.38 21.81
C ASP A 65 7.69 0.54 22.89
N GLN A 66 7.37 -0.75 22.95
CA GLN A 66 8.04 -1.70 23.84
C GLN A 66 9.24 -2.33 23.09
N PHE A 67 10.44 -1.87 23.43
CA PHE A 67 11.70 -2.30 22.81
C PHE A 67 12.06 -3.77 23.04
N GLU A 68 11.46 -4.42 24.04
CA GLU A 68 11.74 -5.83 24.37
C GLU A 68 11.08 -6.83 23.41
N MET A 69 10.07 -6.40 22.65
CA MET A 69 9.39 -7.31 21.72
C MET A 69 10.26 -7.63 20.51
N LYS A 70 10.50 -8.91 20.28
CA LYS A 70 11.23 -9.40 19.10
C LYS A 70 10.45 -9.04 17.83
N CYS A 71 11.11 -8.32 16.93
CA CYS A 71 10.55 -7.82 15.68
C CYS A 71 10.82 -8.76 14.48
N SER A 72 11.96 -9.45 14.49
CA SER A 72 12.43 -10.27 13.37
C SER A 72 12.65 -11.73 13.82
N THR A 73 11.64 -12.57 13.60
CA THR A 73 11.69 -14.01 13.92
C THR A 73 11.66 -14.82 12.63
N PHE A 74 12.32 -15.98 12.61
CA PHE A 74 12.31 -16.88 11.45
C PHE A 74 10.90 -17.24 10.97
N ARG A 75 9.93 -17.40 11.89
CA ARG A 75 8.52 -17.60 11.58
C ARG A 75 7.91 -16.46 10.75
N SER A 76 8.15 -15.19 11.11
CA SER A 76 7.56 -14.06 10.37
C SER A 76 8.19 -13.93 8.98
N TRP A 77 9.49 -14.21 8.85
CA TRP A 77 10.17 -14.27 7.55
C TRP A 77 9.64 -15.37 6.63
N THR A 78 9.46 -16.59 7.15
CA THR A 78 8.94 -17.71 6.34
C THR A 78 7.51 -17.47 5.87
N ILE A 79 6.63 -16.98 6.75
CA ILE A 79 5.26 -16.61 6.39
C ILE A 79 5.25 -15.43 5.40
N GLY A 80 6.03 -14.39 5.68
CA GLY A 80 6.14 -13.21 4.83
C GLY A 80 6.61 -13.57 3.42
N ILE A 81 7.71 -14.30 3.29
CA ILE A 81 8.23 -14.75 1.99
C ILE A 81 7.20 -15.62 1.25
N LEU A 82 6.53 -16.54 1.94
CA LEU A 82 5.51 -17.39 1.31
C LEU A 82 4.38 -16.56 0.71
N PHE A 83 3.84 -15.61 1.47
CA PHE A 83 2.78 -14.72 0.98
C PHE A 83 3.26 -13.78 -0.12
N THR A 84 4.46 -13.22 0.01
CA THR A 84 5.08 -12.37 -1.00
C THR A 84 5.22 -13.12 -2.34
N VAL A 85 5.71 -14.36 -2.32
CA VAL A 85 5.86 -15.18 -3.54
C VAL A 85 4.49 -15.47 -4.16
N LEU A 86 3.50 -15.86 -3.36
CA LEU A 86 2.16 -16.16 -3.85
C LEU A 86 1.50 -14.94 -4.50
N ILE A 87 1.48 -13.80 -3.80
CA ILE A 87 0.87 -12.57 -4.30
C ILE A 87 1.57 -12.08 -5.56
N SER A 88 2.91 -12.00 -5.54
CA SER A 88 3.68 -11.51 -6.67
C SER A 88 3.48 -12.39 -7.90
N THR A 89 3.45 -13.71 -7.73
CA THR A 89 3.19 -14.66 -8.84
C THR A 89 1.80 -14.47 -9.43
N VAL A 90 0.78 -14.36 -8.57
CA VAL A 90 -0.62 -14.16 -8.99
C VAL A 90 -0.76 -12.82 -9.72
N ASN A 91 -0.21 -11.73 -9.17
CA ASN A 91 -0.28 -10.40 -9.76
C ASN A 91 0.44 -10.34 -11.11
N GLN A 92 1.65 -10.90 -11.20
CA GLN A 92 2.39 -10.93 -12.46
C GLN A 92 1.69 -11.80 -13.52
N TYR A 93 1.04 -12.89 -13.12
CA TYR A 93 0.30 -13.74 -14.04
C TYR A 93 -0.92 -13.03 -14.64
N PHE A 94 -1.72 -12.35 -13.82
CA PHE A 94 -2.90 -11.63 -14.29
C PHE A 94 -2.58 -10.35 -15.06
N TYR A 95 -1.39 -9.77 -14.85
CA TYR A 95 -0.95 -8.59 -15.58
C TYR A 95 -0.90 -8.80 -17.11
N TYR A 96 -0.45 -9.98 -17.58
CA TYR A 96 -0.40 -10.30 -19.01
C TYR A 96 -1.73 -10.80 -19.59
N ARG A 97 -2.80 -10.86 -18.79
CA ARG A 97 -4.13 -11.29 -19.24
C ARG A 97 -5.00 -10.08 -19.59
N THR A 98 -5.92 -10.28 -20.54
CA THR A 98 -6.87 -9.26 -21.00
C THR A 98 -7.87 -8.81 -19.93
N GLN A 99 -8.09 -9.61 -18.89
CA GLN A 99 -8.82 -9.24 -17.69
C GLN A 99 -7.80 -9.20 -16.55
N SER A 100 -7.33 -8.00 -16.23
CA SER A 100 -6.37 -7.79 -15.15
C SER A 100 -7.11 -7.73 -13.81
N TYR A 101 -6.73 -8.62 -12.90
CA TYR A 101 -7.18 -8.62 -11.51
C TYR A 101 -5.96 -8.40 -10.62
N ALA A 102 -5.97 -7.33 -9.82
CA ALA A 102 -4.92 -7.04 -8.86
C ALA A 102 -5.28 -7.66 -7.51
N PHE A 103 -4.45 -8.59 -7.03
CA PHE A 103 -4.57 -9.18 -5.72
C PHE A 103 -3.96 -8.23 -4.68
N SER A 104 -4.81 -7.74 -3.77
CA SER A 104 -4.41 -6.74 -2.78
C SER A 104 -3.83 -7.36 -1.50
N TYR A 105 -2.90 -6.64 -0.87
CA TYR A 105 -2.25 -7.02 0.39
C TYR A 105 -3.21 -7.12 1.59
N TYR A 106 -4.43 -6.59 1.50
CA TYR A 106 -5.43 -6.68 2.57
C TYR A 106 -5.75 -8.13 2.98
N LEU A 107 -5.63 -9.08 2.04
CA LEU A 107 -5.82 -10.49 2.36
C LEU A 107 -4.74 -11.00 3.30
N VAL A 108 -3.49 -10.57 3.14
CA VAL A 108 -2.42 -10.92 4.08
C VAL A 108 -2.62 -10.20 5.40
N PHE A 109 -3.06 -8.94 5.39
CA PHE A 109 -3.41 -8.23 6.62
C PHE A 109 -4.42 -9.01 7.47
N LEU A 110 -5.47 -9.56 6.85
CA LEU A 110 -6.49 -10.34 7.57
C LEU A 110 -6.03 -11.76 7.93
N LEU A 111 -5.33 -12.45 7.03
CA LEU A 111 -4.91 -13.84 7.25
C LEU A 111 -3.63 -13.98 8.11
N ALA A 112 -2.79 -12.96 8.21
CA ALA A 112 -1.51 -13.06 8.93
C ALA A 112 -1.70 -13.34 10.43
N TYR A 113 -2.76 -12.83 11.06
CA TYR A 113 -3.03 -13.08 12.48
C TYR A 113 -3.45 -14.54 12.79
N PRO A 114 -4.49 -15.12 12.15
CA PRO A 114 -4.88 -16.50 12.42
C PRO A 114 -3.77 -17.50 12.01
N ILE A 115 -3.07 -17.25 10.90
CA ILE A 115 -1.98 -18.12 10.44
C ILE A 115 -0.76 -17.99 11.35
N GLY A 116 -0.41 -16.78 11.78
CA GLY A 116 0.69 -16.55 12.73
C GLY A 116 0.44 -17.28 14.06
N LYS A 117 -0.80 -17.24 14.57
CA LYS A 117 -1.21 -17.96 15.79
C LYS A 117 -1.24 -19.48 15.59
N PHE A 118 -1.72 -19.95 14.44
CA PHE A 118 -1.72 -21.38 14.08
C PHE A 118 -0.29 -21.92 13.96
N LEU A 119 0.62 -21.19 13.31
CA LEU A 119 2.02 -21.59 13.19
C LEU A 119 2.76 -21.50 14.53
N ALA A 120 2.41 -20.55 15.41
CA ALA A 120 2.94 -20.50 16.78
C ALA A 120 2.53 -21.71 17.61
N TRP A 121 1.36 -22.30 17.32
CA TRP A 121 0.90 -23.54 17.94
C TRP A 121 1.52 -24.80 17.30
N CYS A 122 1.75 -24.78 15.98
CA CYS A 122 2.32 -25.89 15.23
C CYS A 122 3.86 -25.99 15.36
N LEU A 123 4.58 -24.88 15.53
CA LEU A 123 6.04 -24.88 15.64
C LEU A 123 6.51 -25.33 17.04
N PRO A 124 7.39 -26.35 17.12
CA PRO A 124 8.00 -26.75 18.37
C PRO A 124 8.98 -25.66 18.88
N THR A 125 8.92 -25.34 20.18
CA THR A 125 9.80 -24.39 20.90
C THR A 125 11.25 -24.88 21.05
N LYS A 126 11.75 -25.66 20.09
CA LYS A 126 13.10 -26.21 20.15
C LYS A 126 14.09 -25.16 19.66
N ALA A 127 15.11 -24.89 20.48
CA ALA A 127 16.28 -24.13 20.06
C ALA A 127 17.06 -25.00 19.05
N ILE A 128 17.03 -24.63 17.78
CA ILE A 128 17.86 -25.25 16.77
C ILE A 128 19.21 -24.55 16.83
N SER A 129 20.26 -25.32 17.15
CA SER A 129 21.64 -24.84 17.11
C SER A 129 22.19 -25.11 15.73
N ILE A 130 22.31 -24.07 14.90
CA ILE A 130 23.05 -24.15 13.64
C ILE A 130 24.47 -23.69 13.95
N TRP A 131 25.39 -24.67 13.98
CA TRP A 131 26.81 -24.47 14.29
C TRP A 131 27.02 -23.73 15.62
N LYS A 132 27.40 -22.44 15.62
CA LYS A 132 27.62 -21.62 16.82
C LYS A 132 26.42 -20.74 17.25
N TRP A 133 25.33 -20.75 16.49
CA TRP A 133 24.18 -19.85 16.72
C TRP A 133 22.98 -20.68 17.21
N LYS A 134 22.51 -20.36 18.42
CA LYS A 134 21.28 -20.94 18.98
C LYS A 134 20.11 -20.05 18.59
N PHE A 135 19.23 -20.53 17.70
CA PHE A 135 18.02 -19.81 17.33
C PHE A 135 16.80 -20.59 17.81
N SER A 136 15.95 -19.95 18.61
CA SER A 136 14.64 -20.52 18.96
C SER A 136 13.68 -20.23 17.82
N LEU A 137 13.05 -21.27 17.25
CA LEU A 137 12.05 -21.09 16.18
C LEU A 137 10.74 -20.49 16.69
N ASN A 138 10.49 -20.58 18.00
CA ASN A 138 9.32 -20.00 18.64
C ASN A 138 9.74 -19.28 19.94
N PRO A 139 10.35 -18.08 19.83
CA PRO A 139 10.82 -17.37 21.01
C PRO A 139 9.69 -16.66 21.78
N CYS A 140 8.53 -16.40 21.16
CA CYS A 140 7.40 -15.68 21.76
C CYS A 140 6.08 -15.94 21.00
N LEU A 141 4.95 -15.63 21.65
CA LEU A 141 3.64 -15.51 20.99
C LEU A 141 3.71 -14.51 19.83
N PHE A 142 2.80 -14.64 18.87
CA PHE A 142 2.75 -13.76 17.69
C PHE A 142 2.56 -12.30 18.11
N THR A 143 3.59 -11.47 17.87
CA THR A 143 3.62 -10.07 18.29
C THR A 143 3.11 -9.14 17.18
N ILE A 144 2.69 -7.94 17.56
CA ILE A 144 2.26 -6.89 16.60
C ILE A 144 3.40 -6.53 15.64
N LYS A 145 4.66 -6.57 16.10
CA LYS A 145 5.85 -6.32 15.27
C LYS A 145 6.05 -7.37 14.19
N GLU A 146 5.88 -8.66 14.53
CA GLU A 146 5.94 -9.76 13.56
C GLU A 146 4.82 -9.65 12.52
N HIS A 147 3.61 -9.26 12.96
CA HIS A 147 2.48 -9.02 12.07
C HIS A 147 2.74 -7.86 11.09
N ALA A 148 3.19 -6.71 11.62
CA ALA A 148 3.52 -5.55 10.81
C ALA A 148 4.59 -5.89 9.78
N LEU A 149 5.64 -6.64 10.16
CA LEU A 149 6.70 -7.06 9.25
C LEU A 149 6.17 -7.92 8.09
N ILE A 150 5.29 -8.89 8.36
CA ILE A 150 4.65 -9.72 7.31
C ILE A 150 3.82 -8.85 6.37
N VAL A 151 3.05 -7.91 6.92
CA VAL A 151 2.23 -6.98 6.14
C VAL A 151 3.10 -6.10 5.25
N PHE A 152 4.18 -5.52 5.77
CA PHE A 152 5.14 -4.74 4.98
C PHE A 152 5.74 -5.54 3.81
N MET A 153 6.13 -6.81 4.04
CA MET A 153 6.61 -7.69 2.97
C MET A 153 5.54 -7.98 1.91
N SER A 154 4.27 -8.04 2.30
CA SER A 154 3.15 -8.21 1.38
C SER A 154 2.81 -6.93 0.62
N LEU A 155 2.96 -5.75 1.22
CA LEU A 155 2.72 -4.47 0.55
C LEU A 155 3.66 -4.33 -0.64
N THR A 156 4.95 -4.61 -0.45
CA THR A 156 5.94 -4.53 -1.53
C THR A 156 5.73 -5.58 -2.63
N ALA A 157 5.06 -6.69 -2.31
CA ALA A 157 4.74 -7.76 -3.25
C ALA A 157 3.49 -7.50 -4.10
N SER A 158 2.67 -6.52 -3.72
CA SER A 158 1.38 -6.26 -4.38
C SER A 158 1.54 -5.63 -5.77
N GLY A 159 2.72 -5.09 -6.09
CA GLY A 159 3.02 -4.51 -7.39
C GLY A 159 3.47 -5.52 -8.44
N THR A 160 3.39 -5.12 -9.71
CA THR A 160 3.97 -5.84 -10.85
C THR A 160 5.39 -5.36 -11.11
N VAL A 161 6.17 -6.18 -11.80
CA VAL A 161 7.58 -5.88 -12.07
C VAL A 161 7.77 -5.34 -13.49
N ASP A 162 8.06 -4.04 -13.59
CA ASP A 162 8.22 -3.35 -14.88
C ASP A 162 9.40 -3.89 -15.72
N ALA A 163 10.43 -4.42 -15.07
CA ALA A 163 11.57 -5.03 -15.75
C ALA A 163 11.19 -6.22 -16.64
N ILE A 164 10.09 -6.92 -16.34
CA ILE A 164 9.64 -8.07 -17.13
C ILE A 164 9.12 -7.59 -18.48
N ASP A 165 8.49 -6.41 -18.55
CA ASP A 165 7.98 -5.85 -19.81
C ASP A 165 9.12 -5.51 -20.78
N ILE A 166 10.26 -5.05 -20.26
CA ILE A 166 11.48 -4.82 -21.04
C ILE A 166 11.96 -6.14 -21.67
N ILE A 167 12.01 -7.21 -20.87
CA ILE A 167 12.46 -8.53 -21.34
C ILE A 167 11.50 -9.11 -22.38
N VAL A 168 10.19 -9.03 -22.13
CA VAL A 168 9.15 -9.51 -23.07
C VAL A 168 9.22 -8.73 -24.38
N THR A 169 9.42 -7.41 -24.32
CA THR A 169 9.57 -6.56 -25.50
C THR A 169 10.81 -6.91 -26.30
N GLN A 170 11.95 -7.16 -25.63
CA GLN A 170 13.19 -7.61 -26.28
C GLN A 170 13.01 -8.96 -27.00
N GLN A 171 12.30 -9.89 -26.38
CA GLN A 171 12.04 -11.20 -26.97
C GLN A 171 11.04 -11.13 -28.13
N THR A 172 9.99 -10.30 -28.01
CA THR A 172 8.90 -10.25 -28.99
C THR A 172 9.25 -9.38 -30.21
N LEU A 173 9.91 -8.24 -30.01
CA LEU A 173 10.19 -7.27 -31.08
C LEU A 173 11.57 -7.48 -31.74
N PHE A 174 12.56 -7.98 -31.00
CA PHE A 174 13.95 -8.07 -31.47
C PHE A 174 14.47 -9.52 -31.60
N ASP A 175 13.61 -10.52 -31.40
CA ASP A 175 13.90 -11.97 -31.50
C ASP A 175 15.21 -12.41 -30.81
N THR A 176 15.60 -11.69 -29.76
CA THR A 176 16.86 -11.90 -29.06
C THR A 176 16.62 -12.81 -27.86
N LYS A 177 17.34 -13.94 -27.81
CA LYS A 177 17.26 -14.90 -26.71
C LYS A 177 17.99 -14.35 -25.48
N THR A 178 17.23 -13.79 -24.55
CA THR A 178 17.77 -13.37 -23.25
C THR A 178 18.07 -14.58 -22.37
N ASN A 179 19.30 -14.67 -21.87
CA ASN A 179 19.68 -15.69 -20.88
C ASN A 179 18.91 -15.49 -19.57
N PHE A 180 18.45 -16.57 -18.94
CA PHE A 180 17.70 -16.51 -17.68
C PHE A 180 18.45 -15.72 -16.58
N ALA A 181 19.76 -15.98 -16.44
CA ALA A 181 20.58 -15.28 -15.46
C ALA A 181 20.63 -13.76 -15.72
N LEU A 182 20.75 -13.34 -16.98
CA LEU A 182 20.75 -11.92 -17.34
C LEU A 182 19.40 -11.26 -17.06
N GLY A 183 18.29 -11.97 -17.35
CA GLY A 183 16.95 -11.49 -17.01
C GLY A 183 16.76 -11.32 -15.50
N LEU A 184 17.24 -12.28 -14.70
CA LEU A 184 17.16 -12.20 -13.24
C LEU A 184 17.99 -11.04 -12.68
N PHE A 185 19.24 -10.86 -13.13
CA PHE A 185 20.07 -9.74 -12.71
C PHE A 185 19.49 -8.39 -13.13
N LEU A 186 18.88 -8.30 -14.32
CA LEU A 186 18.20 -7.10 -14.78
C LEU A 186 17.02 -6.74 -13.87
N ILE A 187 16.15 -7.72 -13.57
CA ILE A 187 15.02 -7.53 -12.65
C ILE A 187 15.51 -7.07 -11.28
N LEU A 188 16.51 -7.77 -10.73
CA LEU A 188 17.06 -7.45 -9.41
C LEU A 188 17.67 -6.04 -9.37
N SER A 189 18.37 -5.62 -10.41
CA SER A 189 18.93 -4.26 -10.51
C SER A 189 17.86 -3.19 -10.53
N VAL A 190 16.78 -3.38 -11.29
CA VAL A 190 15.67 -2.41 -11.37
C VAL A 190 14.99 -2.26 -10.01
N GLN A 191 14.78 -3.36 -9.28
CA GLN A 191 14.17 -3.30 -7.96
C GLN A 191 15.09 -2.65 -6.91
N ILE A 192 16.39 -2.98 -6.89
CA ILE A 192 17.34 -2.32 -5.98
C ILE A 192 17.42 -0.82 -6.28
N MET A 193 17.44 -0.43 -7.55
CA MET A 193 17.44 0.97 -7.95
C MET A 193 16.17 1.69 -7.47
N GLY A 194 15.00 1.07 -7.63
CA GLY A 194 13.72 1.61 -7.16
C GLY A 194 13.71 1.87 -5.66
N TYR A 195 14.10 0.86 -4.86
CA TYR A 195 14.18 1.02 -3.40
C TYR A 195 15.28 2.00 -2.96
N GLY A 196 16.39 2.10 -3.69
CA GLY A 196 17.46 3.05 -3.41
C GLY A 196 17.04 4.52 -3.62
N ILE A 197 16.32 4.80 -4.71
CA ILE A 197 15.78 6.14 -4.98
C ILE A 197 14.68 6.48 -3.98
N ALA A 198 13.78 5.54 -3.66
CA ALA A 198 12.74 5.74 -2.64
C ALA A 198 13.34 6.09 -1.26
N GLY A 199 14.38 5.36 -0.85
CA GLY A 199 15.10 5.62 0.41
C GLY A 199 15.74 7.01 0.45
N THR A 200 16.38 7.43 -0.64
CA THR A 200 17.03 8.75 -0.73
C THR A 200 16.00 9.88 -0.61
N ASN A 201 14.84 9.76 -1.25
CA ASN A 201 13.78 10.78 -1.16
C ASN A 201 13.24 10.92 0.27
N VAL A 202 12.97 9.80 0.96
CA VAL A 202 12.54 9.83 2.37
C VAL A 202 13.62 10.47 3.25
N PHE A 203 14.88 10.12 3.01
CA PHE A 203 16.01 10.67 3.75
C PHE A 203 16.22 12.17 3.53
N LEU A 204 16.08 12.65 2.29
CA LEU A 204 16.11 14.08 1.99
C LEU A 204 14.98 14.82 2.69
N LYS A 205 13.76 14.25 2.73
CA LYS A 205 12.63 14.83 3.47
C LYS A 205 12.92 14.92 4.98
N LEU A 206 13.59 13.90 5.55
CA LEU A 206 14.02 13.93 6.95
C LEU A 206 15.09 15.00 7.20
N PHE A 207 16.07 15.15 6.31
CA PHE A 207 17.09 16.20 6.45
C PHE A 207 16.50 17.60 6.41
N VAL A 208 15.59 17.87 5.47
CA VAL A 208 14.90 19.16 5.40
C VAL A 208 14.07 19.40 6.65
N LYS A 209 13.36 18.37 7.16
CA LYS A 209 12.60 18.46 8.42
C LYS A 209 13.52 18.77 9.61
N ILE A 210 14.70 18.18 9.68
CA ILE A 210 15.69 18.41 10.74
C ILE A 210 16.22 19.85 10.68
N GLU A 211 16.58 20.35 9.49
CA GLU A 211 17.08 21.72 9.32
C GLU A 211 16.01 22.77 9.66
N VAL A 212 14.75 22.52 9.28
CA VAL A 212 13.61 23.38 9.65
C VAL A 212 13.34 23.34 11.15
N LEU A 213 13.50 22.19 11.81
CA LEU A 213 13.32 22.05 13.26
C LEU A 213 14.43 22.77 14.04
N ASP A 214 15.69 22.67 13.62
CA ASP A 214 16.78 23.45 14.22
C ASP A 214 16.49 24.95 14.08
N TYR A 215 16.05 25.42 12.92
CA TYR A 215 15.70 26.84 12.74
C TYR A 215 14.60 27.32 13.72
N LYS A 216 13.62 26.47 14.03
CA LYS A 216 12.48 26.79 14.91
C LYS A 216 12.80 26.69 16.41
N ILE A 217 13.94 26.08 16.77
CA ILE A 217 14.41 25.97 18.16
C ILE A 217 15.30 27.16 18.54
N PHE A 218 15.99 27.77 17.57
CA PHE A 218 16.95 28.86 17.80
C PHE A 218 16.38 30.29 17.64
N TYR A 219 15.13 30.45 17.16
CA TYR A 219 14.42 31.73 17.04
C TYR A 219 13.00 31.62 17.59
#